data_AF-A0A7S0RSJ7-F1
#
_entry.id   AF-A0A7S0RSJ7-F1
#
_cell.length_a   1.000
_cell.length_b   1.000
_cell.length_c   1.000
_cell.angle_alpha   90.00
_cell.angle_beta   90.00
_cell.angle_gamma   90.00
#
_symmetry.space_group_name_H-M   'P 1'
#
loop_
_entity.id
_entity.type
_entity.pdbx_description
1 polymer ?
#
loop_
_entity_poly.entity_id
_entity_poly.type
_entity_poly.pdbx_seq_one_letter_code
_entity_poly.pdbx_strand_id
1 'polypeptide(L)'
;ASLVQLLQTGLLHGDPHPGNLLLAADGRLAYLDFGLLCRIPRRHSEAMVALVVHLVASEWVLMAGALRRLDLIKPTTSDDQLAAALEAEFTPRAAKEGGLQQLRMGD
;
A
#
# COMPACT_ATOMS: atom_id res chain seq x y z
N ALA A 1 13.69 -2.47 9.98
CA ALA A 1 13.82 -1.11 10.55
C ALA A 1 12.75 -0.15 10.00
N SER A 2 12.61 -0.01 8.67
CA SER A 2 11.70 0.98 8.07
C SER A 2 10.20 0.75 8.34
N LEU A 3 9.73 -0.50 8.42
CA LEU A 3 8.34 -0.77 8.80
C LEU A 3 8.04 -0.42 10.26
N VAL A 4 9.00 -0.61 11.17
CA VAL A 4 8.88 -0.16 12.58
C VAL A 4 8.81 1.36 12.64
N GLN A 5 9.65 2.04 11.87
CA GLN A 5 9.62 3.49 11.72
C GLN A 5 8.24 4.00 11.22
N LEU A 6 7.66 3.30 10.27
CA LEU A 6 6.39 3.67 9.65
C LEU A 6 5.16 3.34 10.49
N LEU A 7 5.11 2.15 11.07
CA LEU A 7 3.91 1.59 11.70
C LEU A 7 3.90 1.72 13.23
N GLN A 8 5.07 1.82 13.87
CA GLN A 8 5.16 1.88 15.32
C GLN A 8 5.59 3.27 15.80
N THR A 9 6.70 3.81 15.29
CA THR A 9 7.24 5.08 15.81
C THR A 9 6.65 6.31 15.12
N GLY A 10 6.17 6.16 13.87
CA GLY A 10 5.70 7.27 13.04
C GLY A 10 6.81 8.25 12.64
N LEU A 11 8.08 7.86 12.79
CA LEU A 11 9.24 8.66 12.40
C LEU A 11 10.03 7.90 11.32
N LEU A 12 9.82 8.28 10.08
CA LEU A 12 10.36 7.63 8.89
C LEU A 12 11.63 8.33 8.43
N HIS A 13 12.68 7.55 8.19
CA HIS A 13 13.84 8.02 7.45
C HIS A 13 13.50 8.07 5.96
N GLY A 14 13.46 9.27 5.39
CA GLY A 14 13.03 9.54 4.02
C GLY A 14 14.04 9.12 2.95
N ASP A 15 15.31 8.98 3.30
CA ASP A 15 16.35 8.55 2.35
C ASP A 15 17.33 7.50 2.93
N PRO A 16 16.86 6.29 3.26
CA PRO A 16 17.71 5.24 3.82
C PRO A 16 18.51 4.55 2.70
N HIS A 17 19.49 5.25 2.13
CA HIS A 17 20.42 4.71 1.15
C HIS A 17 21.64 4.04 1.81
N PRO A 18 22.40 3.17 1.10
CA PRO A 18 23.55 2.47 1.69
C PRO A 18 24.59 3.38 2.34
N GLY A 19 24.82 4.58 1.81
CA GLY A 19 25.73 5.56 2.42
C GLY A 19 25.29 6.12 3.79
N ASN A 20 24.01 5.99 4.17
CA ASN A 20 23.45 6.48 5.43
C ASN A 20 23.24 5.35 6.45
N LEU A 21 23.62 4.12 6.10
CA LEU A 21 23.40 2.92 6.88
C LEU A 21 24.73 2.21 7.11
N LEU A 22 25.19 2.14 8.35
CA LEU A 22 26.38 1.37 8.73
C LEU A 22 25.99 0.18 9.60
N LEU A 23 26.60 -0.98 9.33
CA LEU A 23 26.53 -2.12 10.24
C LEU A 23 27.57 -1.92 11.35
N ALA A 24 27.12 -1.72 12.58
CA ALA A 24 27.98 -1.62 13.75
C ALA A 24 28.57 -2.99 14.12
N ALA A 25 29.68 -2.99 14.86
CA ALA A 25 30.38 -4.21 15.27
C ALA A 25 29.51 -5.16 16.12
N ASP A 26 28.45 -4.65 16.74
CA ASP A 26 27.47 -5.41 17.52
C ASP A 26 26.29 -5.93 16.69
N GLY A 27 26.33 -5.77 15.36
CA GLY A 27 25.31 -6.24 14.43
C GLY A 27 24.10 -5.31 14.29
N ARG A 28 24.08 -4.15 14.95
CA ARG A 28 23.01 -3.16 14.79
C ARG A 28 23.24 -2.28 13.56
N LEU A 29 22.14 -1.76 13.02
CA LEU A 29 22.17 -0.78 11.92
C LEU A 29 22.22 0.64 12.51
N ALA A 30 23.28 1.37 12.21
CA ALA A 30 23.44 2.79 12.56
C ALA A 30 22.99 3.67 11.38
N TYR A 31 22.12 4.64 11.68
CA TYR A 31 21.72 5.70 10.75
C TYR A 31 22.64 6.90 10.95
N LEU A 32 23.19 7.44 9.85
CA LEU A 32 24.18 8.52 9.91
C LEU A 32 23.58 9.90 9.68
N ASP A 33 22.71 10.01 8.68
CA ASP A 33 22.01 11.23 8.34
C ASP A 33 20.61 11.22 8.96
N PHE A 34 20.13 12.40 9.36
CA PHE A 34 18.79 12.62 9.88
C PHE A 34 18.14 13.87 9.25
N GLY A 35 18.73 14.43 8.19
CA GLY A 35 18.24 15.61 7.50
C GLY A 35 16.89 15.41 6.80
N LEU A 36 16.57 14.17 6.43
CA LEU A 36 15.32 13.79 5.77
C LEU A 36 14.47 12.87 6.68
N LEU A 37 14.05 13.37 7.83
CA LEU A 37 13.07 12.69 8.67
C LEU A 37 11.65 13.18 8.38
N CYS A 38 10.72 12.24 8.23
CA CYS A 38 9.30 12.53 8.05
C CYS A 38 8.49 12.00 9.24
N ARG A 39 7.54 12.81 9.73
CA ARG A 39 6.55 12.34 10.71
C ARG A 39 5.31 11.86 9.99
N ILE A 40 4.95 10.62 10.26
CA ILE A 40 3.73 10.00 9.75
C ILE A 40 2.67 10.07 10.85
N PRO A 41 1.55 10.77 10.62
CA PRO A 41 0.43 10.76 11.54
C PRO A 41 -0.07 9.33 11.78
N ARG A 42 -0.43 9.00 13.03
CA ARG A 42 -0.93 7.66 13.38
C ARG A 42 -2.12 7.23 12.53
N ARG A 43 -3.01 8.17 12.18
CA ARG A 43 -4.14 7.93 11.27
C ARG A 43 -3.70 7.39 9.89
N HIS A 44 -2.54 7.83 9.39
CA HIS A 44 -2.01 7.40 8.10
C HIS A 44 -1.39 6.02 8.22
N SER A 45 -0.64 5.75 9.28
CA SER A 45 -0.11 4.40 9.54
C SER A 45 -1.23 3.36 9.65
N GLU A 46 -2.29 3.68 10.41
CA GLU A 46 -3.48 2.81 10.56
C GLU A 46 -4.25 2.65 9.25
N ALA A 47 -4.45 3.74 8.48
CA ALA A 47 -5.10 3.68 7.19
C ALA A 47 -4.29 2.87 6.16
N MET A 48 -2.96 2.90 6.21
CA MET A 48 -2.09 2.10 5.35
C MET A 48 -2.17 0.61 5.67
N VAL A 49 -2.23 0.25 6.96
CA VAL A 49 -2.50 -1.15 7.36
C VAL A 49 -3.87 -1.59 6.85
N ALA A 50 -4.91 -0.78 7.07
CA ALA A 50 -6.26 -1.07 6.57
C ALA A 50 -6.28 -1.22 5.05
N LEU A 51 -5.55 -0.38 4.31
CA LEU A 51 -5.44 -0.46 2.86
C LEU A 51 -4.93 -1.84 2.41
N VAL A 52 -3.85 -2.33 3.01
CA VAL A 52 -3.29 -3.65 2.69
C VAL A 52 -4.26 -4.78 3.04
N VAL A 53 -4.93 -4.69 4.19
CA VAL A 53 -5.94 -5.68 4.61
C VAL A 53 -7.10 -5.74 3.61
N HIS A 54 -7.67 -4.59 3.24
CA HIS A 54 -8.80 -4.54 2.30
C HIS A 54 -8.40 -4.94 0.89
N LEU A 55 -7.15 -4.65 0.46
CA LEU A 55 -6.62 -5.14 -0.82
C LEU A 55 -6.58 -6.67 -0.86
N VAL A 56 -6.04 -7.32 0.19
CA VAL A 56 -5.96 -8.79 0.27
C VAL A 56 -7.35 -9.42 0.38
N ALA A 57 -8.27 -8.78 1.10
CA ALA A 57 -9.65 -9.24 1.26
C ALA A 57 -10.55 -8.93 0.04
N SER A 58 -10.04 -8.21 -0.98
CA SER A 58 -10.83 -7.73 -2.12
C SER A 58 -12.04 -6.85 -1.73
N GLU A 59 -11.89 -6.07 -0.65
CA GLU A 59 -12.95 -5.20 -0.12
C GLU A 59 -12.81 -3.78 -0.69
N TRP A 60 -13.24 -3.58 -1.94
CA TRP A 60 -12.92 -2.37 -2.72
C TRP A 60 -13.48 -1.06 -2.14
N VAL A 61 -14.69 -1.08 -1.58
CA VAL A 61 -15.31 0.10 -0.94
C VAL A 61 -14.53 0.51 0.32
N LEU A 62 -14.12 -0.48 1.13
CA LEU A 62 -13.34 -0.22 2.33
C LEU A 62 -11.90 0.22 2.00
N MET A 63 -11.33 -0.34 0.93
CA MET A 63 -10.06 0.09 0.36
C MET A 63 -10.11 1.57 -0.11
N ALA A 64 -11.18 1.97 -0.83
CA ALA A 64 -11.41 3.36 -1.23
C ALA A 64 -11.46 4.30 -0.02
N GLY A 65 -12.17 3.89 1.05
CA GLY A 65 -12.18 4.63 2.31
C GLY A 65 -10.80 4.75 2.97
N ALA A 66 -9.96 3.72 2.89
CA ALA A 66 -8.58 3.77 3.39
C ALA A 66 -7.70 4.75 2.59
N LEU A 67 -7.81 4.77 1.26
CA LEU A 67 -7.12 5.74 0.40
C LEU A 67 -7.50 7.19 0.73
N ARG A 68 -8.78 7.43 1.03
CA ARG A 68 -9.26 8.75 1.47
C ARG A 68 -8.67 9.15 2.82
N ARG A 69 -8.61 8.24 3.79
CA ARG A 69 -7.98 8.50 5.10
C ARG A 69 -6.47 8.75 5.01
N LEU A 70 -5.82 8.27 3.95
CA LEU A 70 -4.43 8.57 3.61
C LEU A 70 -4.24 9.93 2.92
N ASP A 71 -5.32 10.68 2.68
CA ASP A 71 -5.30 11.95 1.94
C ASP A 71 -4.78 11.79 0.49
N LEU A 72 -4.90 10.60 -0.11
CA LEU A 72 -4.44 10.30 -1.49
C LEU A 72 -5.47 10.63 -2.57
N ILE A 73 -6.74 10.85 -2.16
CA ILE A 73 -7.86 11.04 -3.07
C ILE A 73 -8.54 12.37 -2.74
N LYS A 74 -8.96 13.10 -3.79
CA LYS A 74 -9.68 14.36 -3.62
C LYS A 74 -11.00 14.15 -2.87
N PRO A 75 -11.40 15.08 -1.98
CA PRO A 75 -12.65 14.96 -1.22
C PRO A 75 -13.90 14.76 -2.08
N THR A 76 -13.89 15.29 -3.31
CA THR A 76 -15.00 15.26 -4.27
C THR A 76 -15.14 13.96 -5.06
N THR A 77 -14.17 13.05 -4.97
CA THR A 77 -14.24 11.76 -5.69
C THR A 77 -15.33 10.89 -5.07
N SER A 78 -16.10 10.17 -5.88
CA SER A 78 -17.09 9.20 -5.39
C SER A 78 -16.41 7.91 -4.94
N ASP A 79 -16.75 7.42 -3.75
CA ASP A 79 -16.19 6.17 -3.21
C ASP A 79 -16.64 4.95 -4.03
N ASP A 80 -17.88 4.93 -4.52
CA ASP A 80 -18.39 3.85 -5.38
C ASP A 80 -17.66 3.78 -6.72
N GLN A 81 -17.43 4.94 -7.35
CA GLN A 81 -16.67 5.01 -8.61
C GLN A 81 -15.21 4.59 -8.42
N LEU A 82 -14.61 5.00 -7.30
CA LEU A 82 -13.25 4.60 -6.95
C LEU A 82 -13.18 3.09 -6.67
N ALA A 83 -14.13 2.53 -5.94
CA ALA A 83 -14.20 1.10 -5.66
C ALA A 83 -14.32 0.28 -6.96
N ALA A 84 -15.21 0.67 -7.88
CA ALA A 84 -15.35 0.02 -9.17
C ALA A 84 -14.05 0.08 -10.01
N ALA A 85 -13.34 1.21 -9.96
CA ALA A 85 -12.05 1.35 -10.63
C ALA A 85 -10.97 0.44 -10.01
N LEU A 86 -10.90 0.39 -8.67
CA LEU A 86 -9.97 -0.49 -7.96
C LEU A 86 -10.25 -1.97 -8.29
N GLU A 87 -11.52 -2.38 -8.25
CA GLU A 87 -11.91 -3.73 -8.64
C GLU A 87 -11.49 -4.05 -10.07
N ALA A 88 -11.73 -3.12 -11.00
CA ALA A 88 -11.37 -3.32 -12.40
C ALA A 88 -9.86 -3.45 -12.64
N GLU A 89 -9.03 -2.73 -11.88
CA GLU A 89 -7.57 -2.76 -12.00
C GLU A 89 -6.94 -3.97 -11.31
N PHE A 90 -7.42 -4.33 -10.12
CA PHE A 90 -6.82 -5.39 -9.30
C PHE A 90 -7.41 -6.78 -9.55
N THR A 91 -8.57 -6.89 -10.21
CA THR A 91 -9.11 -8.18 -10.64
C THR A 91 -8.37 -8.69 -11.88
N PRO A 92 -7.72 -9.87 -11.83
CA PRO A 92 -6.94 -10.40 -12.95
C PRO A 92 -7.76 -10.47 -14.25
N ARG A 93 -7.13 -10.07 -15.37
CA ARG A 93 -7.74 -10.11 -16.71
C ARG A 93 -8.23 -11.51 -17.12
N ALA A 94 -7.66 -12.58 -16.55
CA ALA A 94 -8.11 -13.96 -16.74
C ALA A 94 -9.53 -14.22 -16.21
N ALA A 95 -10.00 -13.49 -15.20
CA ALA A 95 -11.39 -13.54 -14.74
C ALA A 95 -12.35 -12.76 -15.66
N LYS A 96 -11.84 -11.84 -16.48
CA LYS A 96 -12.62 -11.05 -17.46
C LYS A 96 -12.80 -11.75 -18.81
N GLU A 97 -11.91 -12.67 -19.19
CA GLU A 97 -11.98 -13.42 -20.46
C GLU A 97 -12.46 -14.87 -20.30
N GLY A 98 -12.93 -15.25 -19.10
CA GLY A 98 -13.41 -16.59 -18.75
C GLY A 98 -14.86 -16.91 -19.14
N GLY A 99 -15.36 -16.36 -20.25
CA GLY A 99 -16.53 -16.95 -20.92
C GLY A 99 -16.08 -18.27 -21.55
N LEU A 100 -16.21 -19.39 -20.83
CA LEU A 100 -15.88 -20.74 -21.29
C LEU A 100 -16.82 -21.22 -22.42
N GLN A 101 -16.73 -20.59 -23.58
CA GLN A 101 -17.35 -21.02 -24.83
C GLN A 101 -16.36 -20.79 -25.98
N GLN A 102 -15.25 -21.54 -26.04
CA GLN A 102 -14.56 -21.75 -27.32
C GLN A 102 -13.48 -22.85 -27.39
N LEU A 103 -13.60 -23.93 -26.61
CA LEU A 103 -12.91 -25.18 -26.96
C LEU A 103 -13.95 -26.17 -27.50
N ARG A 104 -14.25 -26.00 -28.79
CA ARG A 104 -14.83 -27.09 -29.59
C ARG A 104 -13.78 -28.19 -29.67
N MET A 105 -14.01 -29.32 -29.04
CA MET A 105 -13.36 -30.57 -29.47
C MET A 105 -14.05 -30.98 -30.76
N GLY A 106 -13.29 -30.99 -31.86
CA GLY A 106 -13.68 -31.71 -33.07
C GLY A 106 -13.70 -33.21 -32.81
N ASP A 107 -14.53 -33.89 -33.58
CA ASP A 107 -14.76 -35.35 -33.53
C ASP A 107 -13.47 -36.19 -33.62
#